data_AF-A0A2G5PE21-F1
#
_entry.id   AF-A0A2G5PE21-F1
#
_cell.length_a   1.000
_cell.length_b   1.000
_cell.length_c   1.000
_cell.angle_alpha   90.00
_cell.angle_beta   90.00
_cell.angle_gamma   90.00
#
_symmetry.space_group_name_H-M   'P 1'
#
loop_
_entity.id
_entity.type
_entity.pdbx_description
1 polymer ?
#
loop_
_entity_poly.entity_id
_entity_poly.type
_entity_poly.pdbx_seq_one_letter_code
_entity_poly.pdbx_strand_id
1 'polypeptide(L)'
;MLAGEHSIRKDETRPETEVADPVTRSRQPVAGRHTVLESADGAAYHSLRQRPATRAERFKLGKGLRAKVPRKSLAHCSPPADRPDPIALIQRSHQGRLDRLIPIRVARMTASPYGFLRGTAIVMAEDVAHLPATGITPVVCGDSHLGNFGFYASPERDLVIDLNDFDEAHPGAWEWDLRRLVASIWVAGRQNGASEDELSGAVRACVGAYRAELRRLSEEPLFSRSFTRLDVDRLTSQTSGPLLNAIQRSADRARNRTSDRALPRFTEEIDGGRRIVEEPPLITRLPLREADALAAALDDYLDTLSSHWRRVLGGYTLVDLAHKVVGVGSVGLRAYVALLEGSSPEDVIFLQLKQARRSVLAPYVHGDSAWHAHQGQRVVEYQQALQTVSDPLLGWTSMDGRQYYVRQFRNMKGTIPLDAIDAPTLIDYTGVVGQLLAKGHARTSGASMIAGYLGRSEAVDDALTVFARSYADQTEADHAALCAAVRRGELPTDGG
;
A
#
# COMPACT_ATOMS: atom_id res chain seq x y z
N MET A 1 -19.56 -40.79 -66.84
CA MET A 1 -18.40 -41.13 -67.69
C MET A 1 -17.40 -40.00 -67.54
N LEU A 2 -16.18 -40.28 -67.07
CA LEU A 2 -14.92 -40.32 -67.85
C LEU A 2 -14.38 -38.91 -68.22
N ALA A 3 -13.11 -38.56 -68.05
CA ALA A 3 -11.97 -39.20 -67.34
C ALA A 3 -10.77 -38.22 -67.26
N GLY A 4 -9.73 -38.54 -66.46
CA GLY A 4 -8.32 -38.11 -66.62
C GLY A 4 -7.98 -36.67 -66.20
N GLU A 5 -6.86 -36.32 -65.55
CA GLU A 5 -5.47 -36.86 -65.54
C GLU A 5 -4.73 -36.71 -66.90
N HIS A 6 -3.43 -36.42 -67.01
CA HIS A 6 -2.29 -36.24 -66.08
C HIS A 6 -1.18 -35.46 -66.87
N SER A 7 -0.18 -34.69 -66.39
CA SER A 7 0.16 -33.96 -65.13
C SER A 7 1.53 -33.23 -65.35
N ILE A 8 2.28 -32.90 -64.29
CA ILE A 8 3.73 -32.52 -64.25
C ILE A 8 4.13 -31.09 -64.72
N ARG A 9 4.50 -30.24 -63.75
CA ARG A 9 5.92 -29.80 -63.55
C ARG A 9 6.17 -29.29 -62.13
N LYS A 10 7.32 -29.72 -61.59
CA LYS A 10 8.03 -29.21 -60.41
C LYS A 10 8.89 -27.99 -60.81
N ASP A 11 9.52 -27.21 -59.93
CA ASP A 11 9.38 -26.86 -58.49
C ASP A 11 10.56 -25.92 -58.20
N GLU A 12 10.35 -24.70 -57.70
CA GLU A 12 11.46 -23.83 -57.28
C GLU A 12 11.04 -22.75 -56.26
N THR A 13 11.36 -23.06 -55.00
CA THR A 13 11.46 -22.22 -53.80
C THR A 13 11.51 -20.69 -53.97
N ARG A 14 10.61 -19.98 -53.25
CA ARG A 14 10.85 -18.61 -52.77
C ARG A 14 11.46 -18.63 -51.35
N PRO A 15 12.36 -17.69 -51.00
CA PRO A 15 12.91 -17.59 -49.65
C PRO A 15 11.91 -16.96 -48.68
N GLU A 16 11.92 -17.43 -47.42
CA GLU A 16 11.21 -16.79 -46.31
C GLU A 16 12.02 -15.59 -45.79
N THR A 17 11.36 -14.47 -45.51
CA THR A 17 12.01 -13.28 -44.95
C THR A 17 12.12 -13.39 -43.42
N GLU A 18 13.33 -13.67 -42.95
CA GLU A 18 13.69 -13.73 -41.53
C GLU A 18 13.48 -12.36 -40.85
N VAL A 19 12.71 -12.32 -39.77
CA VAL A 19 12.40 -11.09 -39.02
C VAL A 19 13.43 -10.90 -37.91
N ALA A 20 14.25 -9.85 -38.01
CA ALA A 20 15.41 -9.65 -37.13
C ALA A 20 15.03 -9.20 -35.70
N ASP A 21 15.56 -9.91 -34.70
CA ASP A 21 15.43 -9.58 -33.28
C ASP A 21 16.23 -8.31 -32.91
N PRO A 22 15.64 -7.33 -32.18
CA PRO A 22 16.30 -6.08 -31.81
C PRO A 22 17.22 -6.22 -30.58
N VAL A 23 18.42 -6.76 -30.81
CA VAL A 23 19.68 -6.47 -30.09
C VAL A 23 19.63 -6.46 -28.55
N THR A 24 20.02 -7.58 -27.93
CA THR A 24 20.41 -7.67 -26.51
C THR A 24 21.68 -6.85 -26.22
N ARG A 25 21.52 -5.54 -25.95
CA ARG A 25 22.62 -4.70 -25.43
C ARG A 25 22.91 -5.04 -23.98
N SER A 26 24.02 -5.72 -23.74
CA SER A 26 24.56 -6.01 -22.41
C SER A 26 24.82 -4.71 -21.62
N ARG A 27 24.06 -4.50 -20.54
CA ARG A 27 24.30 -3.39 -19.61
C ARG A 27 25.45 -3.76 -18.68
N GLN A 28 26.54 -3.00 -18.71
CA GLN A 28 27.53 -3.07 -17.64
C GLN A 28 26.89 -2.63 -16.31
N PRO A 29 27.17 -3.30 -15.18
CA PRO A 29 26.62 -2.94 -13.89
C PRO A 29 27.28 -1.67 -13.35
N VAL A 30 26.52 -0.57 -13.29
CA VAL A 30 26.89 0.60 -12.48
C VAL A 30 26.76 0.20 -11.00
N ALA A 31 27.84 0.34 -10.23
CA ALA A 31 27.85 0.04 -8.81
C ALA A 31 26.80 0.88 -8.06
N GLY A 32 26.09 0.26 -7.10
CA GLY A 32 25.10 0.93 -6.26
C GLY A 32 23.63 0.75 -6.66
N ARG A 33 23.31 0.17 -7.84
CA ARG A 33 21.90 -0.12 -8.20
C ARG A 33 21.41 -1.47 -7.69
N HIS A 34 20.12 -1.54 -7.36
CA HIS A 34 19.42 -2.77 -7.00
C HIS A 34 19.66 -3.87 -8.02
N THR A 35 20.14 -5.03 -7.55
CA THR A 35 20.24 -6.23 -8.37
C THR A 35 18.86 -6.86 -8.51
N VAL A 36 18.09 -6.41 -9.51
CA VAL A 36 16.90 -7.15 -9.98
C VAL A 36 17.38 -8.54 -10.40
N LEU A 37 16.75 -9.58 -9.89
CA LEU A 37 17.09 -10.96 -10.24
C LEU A 37 16.58 -11.28 -11.65
N GLU A 38 17.44 -11.21 -12.66
CA GLU A 38 17.13 -11.68 -14.02
C GLU A 38 16.62 -13.14 -14.02
N SER A 39 17.07 -13.95 -13.06
CA SER A 39 16.62 -15.33 -12.83
C SER A 39 15.30 -15.48 -12.06
N ALA A 40 14.55 -14.39 -11.82
CA ALA A 40 13.26 -14.40 -11.10
C ALA A 40 12.02 -14.41 -12.02
N ASP A 41 12.14 -15.07 -13.18
CA ASP A 41 11.02 -15.75 -13.85
C ASP A 41 9.82 -14.86 -14.26
N GLY A 42 10.09 -13.59 -14.61
CA GLY A 42 9.06 -12.62 -15.01
C GLY A 42 8.20 -13.07 -16.21
N ALA A 43 8.74 -13.90 -17.10
CA ALA A 43 7.98 -14.46 -18.23
C ALA A 43 7.04 -15.61 -17.82
N ALA A 44 7.42 -16.45 -16.86
CA ALA A 44 6.80 -17.76 -16.64
C ALA A 44 5.40 -17.72 -15.99
N TYR A 45 4.95 -16.54 -15.56
CA TYR A 45 3.59 -16.32 -15.05
C TYR A 45 2.58 -15.87 -16.13
N HIS A 46 3.02 -15.65 -17.37
CA HIS A 46 2.16 -15.23 -18.49
C HIS A 46 1.69 -16.38 -19.40
N SER A 47 2.04 -17.64 -19.12
CA SER A 47 1.71 -18.77 -19.98
C SER A 47 1.35 -20.05 -19.22
N LEU A 48 0.12 -20.54 -19.42
CA LEU A 48 -0.32 -21.86 -18.93
C LEU A 48 0.40 -23.04 -19.64
N ARG A 49 1.19 -22.77 -20.68
CA ARG A 49 1.97 -23.78 -21.42
C ARG A 49 3.42 -23.90 -20.92
N GLN A 50 3.89 -22.97 -20.11
CA GLN A 50 5.22 -22.99 -19.52
C GLN A 50 5.14 -23.41 -18.05
N ARG A 51 6.11 -24.22 -17.60
CA ARG A 51 6.22 -24.58 -16.17
C ARG A 51 7.15 -23.56 -15.50
N PRO A 52 6.66 -22.68 -14.59
CA PRO A 52 7.52 -21.81 -13.80
C PRO A 52 8.36 -22.64 -12.82
N ALA A 53 9.44 -22.05 -12.30
CA ALA A 53 10.30 -22.69 -11.31
C ALA A 53 9.50 -23.31 -10.13
N THR A 54 9.97 -24.43 -9.58
CA THR A 54 9.30 -25.07 -8.45
C THR A 54 9.50 -24.27 -7.15
N ARG A 55 8.70 -24.61 -6.12
CA ARG A 55 8.88 -24.04 -4.77
C ARG A 55 10.25 -24.37 -4.18
N ALA A 56 10.74 -25.59 -4.41
CA ALA A 56 12.04 -26.04 -3.91
C ALA A 56 13.19 -25.25 -4.56
N GLU A 57 13.10 -25.00 -5.86
CA GLU A 57 14.10 -24.18 -6.59
C GLU A 57 14.07 -22.72 -6.14
N ARG A 58 12.88 -22.10 -6.04
CA ARG A 58 12.75 -20.74 -5.47
C ARG A 58 13.27 -20.65 -4.03
N PHE A 59 12.99 -21.65 -3.19
CA PHE A 59 13.51 -21.70 -1.82
C PHE A 59 15.04 -21.87 -1.78
N LYS A 60 15.62 -22.69 -2.67
CA LYS A 60 17.06 -22.86 -2.84
C LYS A 60 17.72 -21.55 -3.33
N LEU A 61 17.12 -20.85 -4.29
CA LEU A 61 17.55 -19.55 -4.78
C LEU A 61 17.58 -18.52 -3.64
N GLY A 62 16.46 -18.35 -2.93
CA GLY A 62 16.36 -17.45 -1.77
C GLY A 62 17.38 -17.77 -0.67
N LYS A 63 17.58 -19.05 -0.35
CA LYS A 63 18.63 -19.49 0.59
C LYS A 63 20.04 -19.12 0.11
N GLY A 64 20.29 -19.17 -1.20
CA GLY A 64 21.56 -18.79 -1.83
C GLY A 64 21.88 -17.29 -1.74
N LEU A 65 20.85 -16.42 -1.78
CA LEU A 65 21.02 -14.96 -1.71
C LEU A 65 21.69 -14.50 -0.41
N ARG A 66 21.68 -15.32 0.66
CA ARG A 66 22.43 -15.09 1.91
C ARG A 66 23.93 -14.91 1.73
N ALA A 67 24.51 -15.42 0.63
CA ALA A 67 25.93 -15.22 0.31
C ALA A 67 26.21 -13.83 -0.29
N LYS A 68 25.22 -13.23 -0.98
CA LYS A 68 25.30 -11.87 -1.54
C LYS A 68 24.88 -10.81 -0.51
N VAL A 69 23.81 -11.10 0.25
CA VAL A 69 23.23 -10.24 1.29
C VAL A 69 23.14 -11.04 2.59
N PRO A 70 24.22 -11.09 3.40
CA PRO A 70 24.22 -11.78 4.68
C PRO A 70 23.12 -11.23 5.58
N ARG A 71 22.33 -12.07 6.26
CA ARG A 71 21.16 -11.62 7.04
C ARG A 71 21.48 -10.53 8.08
N LYS A 72 22.69 -10.55 8.66
CA LYS A 72 23.22 -9.48 9.54
C LYS A 72 23.34 -8.09 8.88
N SER A 73 23.45 -7.99 7.55
CA SER A 73 23.52 -6.70 6.85
C SER A 73 22.16 -5.99 6.76
N LEU A 74 21.05 -6.66 7.12
CA LEU A 74 19.75 -6.00 7.26
C LEU A 74 19.71 -5.03 8.44
N ALA A 75 20.61 -5.19 9.42
CA ALA A 75 20.84 -4.25 10.52
C ALA A 75 21.52 -2.94 10.10
N HIS A 76 22.03 -2.84 8.86
CA HIS A 76 22.68 -1.62 8.40
C HIS A 76 21.66 -0.49 8.26
N CYS A 77 21.91 0.59 9.00
CA CYS A 77 21.03 1.75 9.15
C CYS A 77 21.85 3.05 9.22
N SER A 78 22.83 3.19 8.33
CA SER A 78 23.58 4.44 8.17
C SER A 78 23.06 5.17 6.94
N PRO A 79 22.60 6.43 7.03
CA PRO A 79 22.35 7.23 5.84
C PRO A 79 23.67 7.42 5.06
N PRO A 80 23.64 7.49 3.72
CA PRO A 80 24.83 7.78 2.94
C PRO A 80 25.30 9.23 3.16
N ALA A 81 26.57 9.52 2.87
CA ALA A 81 27.15 10.85 3.14
C ALA A 81 26.54 11.98 2.29
N ASP A 82 25.89 11.63 1.18
CA ASP A 82 25.15 12.47 0.26
C ASP A 82 23.62 12.35 0.41
N ARG A 83 23.13 11.77 1.53
CA ARG A 83 21.69 11.66 1.84
C ARG A 83 21.00 13.03 1.70
N PRO A 84 19.96 13.16 0.87
CA PRO A 84 19.23 14.41 0.73
C PRO A 84 18.63 14.89 2.05
N ASP A 85 18.60 16.22 2.24
CA ASP A 85 17.96 16.87 3.37
C ASP A 85 16.46 16.48 3.46
N PRO A 86 15.97 15.97 4.62
CA PRO A 86 14.57 15.61 4.80
C PRO A 86 13.61 16.80 4.56
N ILE A 87 14.04 18.06 4.76
CA ILE A 87 13.21 19.24 4.46
C ILE A 87 13.04 19.40 2.95
N ALA A 88 14.12 19.30 2.17
CA ALA A 88 14.05 19.23 0.71
C ALA A 88 13.17 18.05 0.22
N LEU A 89 13.26 16.86 0.84
CA LEU A 89 12.39 15.72 0.53
C LEU A 89 10.91 16.01 0.82
N ILE A 90 10.62 16.67 1.94
CA ILE A 90 9.27 17.14 2.30
C ILE A 90 8.75 18.16 1.29
N GLN A 91 9.58 19.12 0.86
CA GLN A 91 9.28 20.11 -0.18
C GLN A 91 9.02 19.45 -1.55
N ARG A 92 9.82 18.46 -1.99
CA ARG A 92 9.53 17.64 -3.19
C ARG A 92 8.13 17.01 -3.10
N SER A 93 7.75 16.49 -1.92
CA SER A 93 6.40 15.92 -1.70
C SER A 93 5.27 16.96 -1.72
N HIS A 94 5.54 18.23 -1.36
CA HIS A 94 4.54 19.30 -1.40
C HIS A 94 4.17 19.74 -2.83
N GLN A 95 5.04 19.57 -3.82
CA GLN A 95 4.76 19.92 -5.22
C GLN A 95 3.46 19.27 -5.71
N GLY A 96 2.54 20.07 -6.27
CA GLY A 96 1.25 19.63 -6.83
C GLY A 96 0.10 19.45 -5.82
N ARG A 97 0.36 19.68 -4.52
CA ARG A 97 -0.68 19.73 -3.47
C ARG A 97 -1.53 21.00 -3.59
N LEU A 98 -2.56 21.12 -2.75
CA LEU A 98 -3.33 22.33 -2.51
C LEU A 98 -2.65 23.16 -1.42
N ASP A 99 -2.16 24.35 -1.75
CA ASP A 99 -1.31 25.15 -0.85
C ASP A 99 -2.01 25.50 0.46
N ARG A 100 -3.33 25.78 0.43
CA ARG A 100 -4.17 26.01 1.61
C ARG A 100 -4.26 24.84 2.61
N LEU A 101 -3.69 23.68 2.28
CA LEU A 101 -3.67 22.47 3.12
C LEU A 101 -2.24 22.02 3.45
N ILE A 102 -1.21 22.71 2.94
CA ILE A 102 0.18 22.49 3.32
C ILE A 102 0.40 22.77 4.82
N PRO A 103 -0.12 23.87 5.41
CA PRO A 103 -0.03 24.14 6.84
C PRO A 103 -0.58 23.01 7.72
N ILE A 104 -1.77 22.47 7.41
CA ILE A 104 -2.37 21.31 8.09
C ILE A 104 -1.47 20.06 7.98
N ARG A 105 -0.85 19.82 6.81
CA ARG A 105 0.08 18.68 6.65
C ARG A 105 1.29 18.84 7.56
N VAL A 106 1.89 20.02 7.60
CA VAL A 106 3.06 20.31 8.43
C VAL A 106 2.71 20.18 9.92
N ALA A 107 1.61 20.76 10.38
CA ALA A 107 1.14 20.63 11.77
C ALA A 107 0.98 19.15 12.21
N ARG A 108 0.40 18.30 11.35
CA ARG A 108 0.25 16.85 11.63
C ARG A 108 1.57 16.08 11.60
N MET A 109 2.60 16.58 10.93
CA MET A 109 3.95 15.99 10.91
C MET A 109 4.82 16.51 12.07
N THR A 110 4.65 17.75 12.52
CA THR A 110 5.35 18.29 13.70
C THR A 110 4.77 17.78 15.02
N ALA A 111 3.50 17.36 15.06
CA ALA A 111 2.83 16.89 16.27
C ALA A 111 3.58 15.75 17.01
N SER A 112 4.25 14.83 16.30
CA SER A 112 5.12 13.82 16.92
C SER A 112 6.06 13.14 15.91
N PRO A 113 7.12 12.42 16.35
CA PRO A 113 7.95 11.59 15.47
C PRO A 113 7.18 10.51 14.70
N TYR A 114 6.12 9.95 15.30
CA TYR A 114 5.25 9.00 14.59
C TYR A 114 4.35 9.71 13.56
N GLY A 115 3.85 10.91 13.87
CA GLY A 115 3.16 11.78 12.93
C GLY A 115 4.04 12.15 11.73
N PHE A 116 5.32 12.46 11.99
CA PHE A 116 6.34 12.64 10.96
C PHE A 116 6.48 11.40 10.10
N LEU A 117 6.82 10.24 10.68
CA LEU A 117 7.07 8.98 9.94
C LEU A 117 5.90 8.64 8.99
N ARG A 118 4.65 8.82 9.46
CA ARG A 118 3.42 8.60 8.68
C ARG A 118 3.10 9.71 7.66
N GLY A 119 3.74 10.87 7.76
CA GLY A 119 3.66 11.96 6.80
C GLY A 119 4.73 11.93 5.71
N THR A 120 5.85 11.24 5.97
CA THR A 120 7.11 11.38 5.19
C THR A 120 7.60 10.06 4.58
N ALA A 121 6.72 9.23 4.03
CA ALA A 121 7.09 7.99 3.31
C ALA A 121 8.22 8.20 2.26
N ILE A 122 8.26 9.37 1.61
CA ILE A 122 9.34 9.77 0.68
C ILE A 122 10.75 9.80 1.30
N VAL A 123 10.88 10.13 2.60
CA VAL A 123 12.17 10.20 3.30
C VAL A 123 12.71 8.78 3.49
N MET A 124 11.88 7.89 4.05
CA MET A 124 12.28 6.50 4.24
C MET A 124 12.44 5.74 2.93
N ALA A 125 11.69 6.09 1.88
CA ALA A 125 11.87 5.51 0.55
C ALA A 125 13.24 5.83 -0.07
N GLU A 126 13.74 7.07 0.10
CA GLU A 126 15.12 7.46 -0.26
C GLU A 126 16.13 6.64 0.56
N ASP A 127 16.01 6.61 1.89
CA ASP A 127 16.95 5.88 2.75
C ASP A 127 17.01 4.38 2.44
N VAL A 128 15.87 3.67 2.39
CA VAL A 128 15.84 2.21 2.25
C VAL A 128 16.15 1.71 0.84
N ALA A 129 16.14 2.59 -0.17
CA ALA A 129 16.64 2.29 -1.51
C ALA A 129 18.16 2.10 -1.52
N HIS A 130 18.91 2.86 -0.73
CA HIS A 130 20.38 2.76 -0.71
C HIS A 130 20.90 1.63 0.20
N LEU A 131 20.02 0.91 0.91
CA LEU A 131 20.36 -0.17 1.83
C LEU A 131 20.45 -1.57 1.17
N PRO A 132 21.16 -2.53 1.78
CA PRO A 132 21.23 -3.91 1.29
C PRO A 132 19.83 -4.54 1.10
N ALA A 133 19.60 -5.09 -0.09
CA ALA A 133 18.36 -5.74 -0.50
C ALA A 133 18.66 -6.99 -1.37
N THR A 134 17.89 -8.05 -1.19
CA THR A 134 18.12 -9.38 -1.80
C THR A 134 17.83 -9.47 -3.30
N GLY A 135 17.13 -8.47 -3.87
CA GLY A 135 16.65 -8.52 -5.25
C GLY A 135 15.37 -9.34 -5.44
N ILE A 136 14.76 -9.84 -4.35
CA ILE A 136 13.41 -10.44 -4.38
C ILE A 136 12.40 -9.29 -4.35
N THR A 137 11.69 -9.06 -5.46
CA THR A 137 10.76 -7.93 -5.61
C THR A 137 9.29 -8.40 -5.74
N PRO A 138 8.59 -8.69 -4.63
CA PRO A 138 7.13 -8.80 -4.64
C PRO A 138 6.49 -7.44 -4.95
N VAL A 139 5.16 -7.39 -5.03
CA VAL A 139 4.46 -6.11 -4.78
C VAL A 139 4.53 -5.83 -3.28
N VAL A 140 4.98 -4.63 -2.92
CA VAL A 140 5.07 -4.12 -1.55
C VAL A 140 4.08 -2.97 -1.37
N CYS A 141 3.69 -2.69 -0.13
CA CYS A 141 2.78 -1.61 0.25
C CYS A 141 3.40 -0.22 0.07
N GLY A 142 4.71 -0.08 0.31
CA GLY A 142 5.45 1.19 0.28
C GLY A 142 5.21 2.08 1.51
N ASP A 143 4.06 1.95 2.17
CA ASP A 143 3.72 2.67 3.41
C ASP A 143 3.26 1.72 4.55
N SER A 144 3.92 0.57 4.70
CA SER A 144 3.60 -0.41 5.75
C SER A 144 4.09 0.04 7.12
N HIS A 145 3.29 0.86 7.80
CA HIS A 145 3.47 1.27 9.20
C HIS A 145 2.33 0.72 10.09
N LEU A 146 2.48 0.66 11.43
CA LEU A 146 1.44 0.15 12.35
C LEU A 146 0.02 0.69 12.07
N GLY A 147 -0.11 2.00 11.84
CA GLY A 147 -1.39 2.66 11.54
C GLY A 147 -1.95 2.43 10.13
N ASN A 148 -1.35 1.54 9.32
CA ASN A 148 -1.81 1.18 7.97
C ASN A 148 -2.45 -0.22 7.95
N PHE A 149 -2.73 -0.79 9.11
CA PHE A 149 -3.53 -2.01 9.26
C PHE A 149 -4.87 -1.66 9.91
N GLY A 150 -5.94 -2.36 9.55
CA GLY A 150 -7.24 -2.17 10.18
C GLY A 150 -8.39 -2.87 9.46
N PHE A 151 -9.59 -2.57 9.94
CA PHE A 151 -10.81 -3.27 9.58
C PHE A 151 -11.53 -2.63 8.38
N TYR A 152 -12.16 -3.45 7.57
CA TYR A 152 -13.08 -3.09 6.49
C TYR A 152 -13.99 -4.29 6.16
N ALA A 153 -15.11 -4.09 5.45
CA ALA A 153 -15.98 -5.19 5.07
C ALA A 153 -15.52 -5.85 3.75
N SER A 154 -15.61 -7.17 3.67
CA SER A 154 -15.46 -7.94 2.43
C SER A 154 -16.67 -7.71 1.49
N PRO A 155 -16.63 -8.22 0.24
CA PRO A 155 -17.81 -8.24 -0.65
C PRO A 155 -19.02 -8.97 -0.04
N GLU A 156 -18.78 -10.01 0.77
CA GLU A 156 -19.79 -10.76 1.53
C GLU A 156 -20.29 -10.01 2.79
N ARG A 157 -19.70 -8.85 3.07
CA ARG A 157 -19.88 -7.99 4.26
C ARG A 157 -19.34 -8.57 5.58
N ASP A 158 -18.50 -9.61 5.52
CA ASP A 158 -17.70 -10.06 6.66
C ASP A 158 -16.70 -8.96 7.08
N LEU A 159 -16.49 -8.77 8.39
CA LEU A 159 -15.48 -7.83 8.87
C LEU A 159 -14.10 -8.50 8.89
N VAL A 160 -13.20 -8.03 8.04
CA VAL A 160 -11.82 -8.52 7.90
C VAL A 160 -10.81 -7.49 8.39
N ILE A 161 -9.57 -7.91 8.68
CA ILE A 161 -8.44 -7.02 8.97
C ILE A 161 -7.32 -7.19 7.94
N ASP A 162 -6.81 -6.10 7.39
CA ASP A 162 -5.67 -6.12 6.46
C ASP A 162 -4.96 -4.75 6.35
N LEU A 163 -3.98 -4.65 5.45
CA LEU A 163 -3.44 -3.38 4.94
C LEU A 163 -4.56 -2.47 4.39
N ASN A 164 -4.42 -1.15 4.57
CA ASN A 164 -5.57 -0.23 4.58
C ASN A 164 -5.41 1.03 3.70
N ASP A 165 -4.21 1.31 3.21
CA ASP A 165 -3.88 2.34 2.22
C ASP A 165 -2.69 1.87 1.35
N PHE A 166 -2.78 2.21 0.07
CA PHE A 166 -1.98 1.63 -1.03
C PHE A 166 -1.48 2.71 -2.00
N ASP A 167 -1.59 4.01 -1.62
CA ASP A 167 -1.11 5.15 -2.42
C ASP A 167 0.31 4.90 -2.97
N GLU A 168 1.20 4.32 -2.16
CA GLU A 168 2.61 4.08 -2.50
C GLU A 168 2.93 2.67 -3.03
N ALA A 169 1.94 1.78 -3.15
CA ALA A 169 2.18 0.36 -3.46
C ALA A 169 2.85 0.15 -4.83
N HIS A 170 3.81 -0.78 -4.89
CA HIS A 170 4.68 -0.96 -6.06
C HIS A 170 5.44 -2.30 -6.03
N PRO A 171 5.85 -2.90 -7.17
CA PRO A 171 6.92 -3.89 -7.19
C PRO A 171 8.19 -3.32 -6.55
N GLY A 172 8.71 -3.96 -5.50
CA GLY A 172 9.81 -3.40 -4.70
C GLY A 172 10.44 -4.42 -3.77
N ALA A 173 11.58 -4.10 -3.18
CA ALA A 173 12.28 -5.02 -2.30
C ALA A 173 11.46 -5.27 -1.00
N TRP A 174 11.19 -6.53 -0.66
CA TRP A 174 10.37 -6.88 0.52
C TRP A 174 10.95 -6.36 1.83
N GLU A 175 12.26 -6.12 1.87
CA GLU A 175 12.96 -5.51 3.00
C GLU A 175 12.52 -4.08 3.28
N TRP A 176 12.05 -3.32 2.27
CA TRP A 176 11.60 -1.94 2.43
C TRP A 176 10.38 -1.84 3.34
N ASP A 177 9.35 -2.63 3.04
CA ASP A 177 8.11 -2.70 3.81
C ASP A 177 8.39 -3.16 5.24
N LEU A 178 9.18 -4.23 5.41
CA LEU A 178 9.47 -4.74 6.74
C LEU A 178 10.34 -3.78 7.56
N ARG A 179 11.33 -3.09 6.95
CA ARG A 179 12.09 -2.00 7.57
C ARG A 179 11.17 -0.87 8.03
N ARG A 180 10.24 -0.43 7.18
CA ARG A 180 9.27 0.63 7.50
C ARG A 180 8.33 0.22 8.64
N LEU A 181 7.92 -1.05 8.66
CA LEU A 181 7.07 -1.56 9.74
C LEU A 181 7.81 -1.58 11.08
N VAL A 182 9.02 -2.15 11.15
CA VAL A 182 9.76 -2.25 12.42
C VAL A 182 10.21 -0.88 12.94
N ALA A 183 10.59 0.06 12.07
CA ALA A 183 10.85 1.44 12.47
C ALA A 183 9.59 2.10 13.04
N SER A 184 8.42 1.90 12.41
CA SER A 184 7.15 2.46 12.92
C SER A 184 6.75 1.89 14.29
N ILE A 185 7.13 0.64 14.59
CA ILE A 185 6.92 0.00 15.89
C ILE A 185 7.76 0.71 16.96
N TRP A 186 9.05 0.91 16.69
CA TRP A 186 9.96 1.53 17.64
C TRP A 186 9.60 2.99 17.94
N VAL A 187 9.31 3.77 16.88
CA VAL A 187 8.93 5.19 16.99
C VAL A 187 7.59 5.37 17.72
N ALA A 188 6.59 4.53 17.43
CA ALA A 188 5.29 4.60 18.11
C ALA A 188 5.37 4.18 19.59
N GLY A 189 6.13 3.13 19.90
CA GLY A 189 6.29 2.68 21.29
C GLY A 189 7.14 3.62 22.14
N ARG A 190 8.20 4.23 21.59
CA ARG A 190 8.93 5.35 22.26
C ARG A 190 8.00 6.51 22.59
N GLN A 191 7.14 6.91 21.65
CA GLN A 191 6.14 7.97 21.89
C GLN A 191 5.19 7.63 23.05
N ASN A 192 4.86 6.35 23.25
CA ASN A 192 4.03 5.86 24.34
C ASN A 192 4.81 5.53 25.64
N GLY A 193 6.13 5.75 25.67
CA GLY A 193 6.97 5.51 26.84
C GLY A 193 7.40 4.06 27.08
N ALA A 194 7.29 3.17 26.08
CA ALA A 194 7.80 1.80 26.18
C ALA A 194 9.34 1.76 26.20
N SER A 195 9.91 0.81 26.93
CA SER A 195 11.37 0.63 27.04
C SER A 195 11.98 0.00 25.79
N GLU A 196 13.28 0.22 25.57
CA GLU A 196 14.02 -0.31 24.41
C GLU A 196 14.04 -1.87 24.39
N ASP A 197 13.87 -2.53 25.54
CA ASP A 197 13.75 -3.99 25.64
C ASP A 197 12.34 -4.49 25.24
N GLU A 198 11.28 -3.78 25.64
CA GLU A 198 9.91 -4.05 25.19
C GLU A 198 9.76 -3.81 23.68
N LEU A 199 10.37 -2.74 23.16
CA LEU A 199 10.45 -2.44 21.73
C LEU A 199 11.25 -3.51 20.96
N SER A 200 12.34 -4.03 21.56
CA SER A 200 13.07 -5.18 21.03
C SER A 200 12.18 -6.43 20.97
N GLY A 201 11.37 -6.68 22.01
CA GLY A 201 10.38 -7.75 22.04
C GLY A 201 9.32 -7.60 20.93
N ALA A 202 8.79 -6.39 20.74
CA ALA A 202 7.78 -6.10 19.71
C ALA A 202 8.33 -6.29 18.29
N VAL A 203 9.53 -5.80 17.99
CA VAL A 203 10.15 -6.01 16.67
C VAL A 203 10.46 -7.49 16.43
N ARG A 204 10.94 -8.24 17.44
CA ARG A 204 11.13 -9.69 17.34
C ARG A 204 9.82 -10.44 17.11
N ALA A 205 8.75 -10.08 17.82
CA ALA A 205 7.41 -10.66 17.60
C ALA A 205 6.92 -10.41 16.17
N CYS A 206 7.06 -9.17 15.67
CA CYS A 206 6.68 -8.81 14.30
C CYS A 206 7.43 -9.61 13.24
N VAL A 207 8.76 -9.60 13.29
CA VAL A 207 9.62 -10.25 12.27
C VAL A 207 9.54 -11.77 12.38
N GLY A 208 9.46 -12.33 13.59
CA GLY A 208 9.28 -13.75 13.83
C GLY A 208 7.94 -14.27 13.29
N ALA A 209 6.85 -13.52 13.52
CA ALA A 209 5.53 -13.84 12.97
C ALA A 209 5.48 -13.70 11.45
N TYR A 210 6.08 -12.64 10.89
CA TYR A 210 6.24 -12.46 9.43
C TYR A 210 6.99 -13.64 8.81
N ARG A 211 8.11 -14.05 9.42
CA ARG A 211 8.95 -15.19 9.02
C ARG A 211 8.23 -16.53 9.11
N ALA A 212 7.42 -16.74 10.15
CA ALA A 212 6.61 -17.95 10.31
C ALA A 212 5.50 -18.04 9.26
N GLU A 213 4.73 -16.96 9.06
CA GLU A 213 3.59 -16.95 8.15
C GLU A 213 4.02 -17.03 6.68
N LEU A 214 5.07 -16.31 6.26
CA LEU A 214 5.63 -16.46 4.91
C LEU A 214 6.05 -17.89 4.63
N ARG A 215 6.64 -18.58 5.61
CA ARG A 215 7.02 -19.98 5.46
C ARG A 215 5.78 -20.86 5.29
N ARG A 216 4.78 -20.71 6.16
CA ARG A 216 3.50 -21.44 6.11
C ARG A 216 2.83 -21.28 4.73
N LEU A 217 2.68 -20.04 4.27
CA LEU A 217 2.10 -19.68 2.96
C LEU A 217 2.97 -20.06 1.76
N SER A 218 4.28 -20.31 1.95
CA SER A 218 5.16 -20.85 0.90
C SER A 218 4.98 -22.36 0.69
N GLU A 219 4.43 -23.05 1.68
CA GLU A 219 4.16 -24.49 1.67
C GLU A 219 2.70 -24.79 1.17
N GLU A 220 1.75 -23.84 1.29
CA GLU A 220 0.36 -23.92 0.80
C GLU A 220 0.18 -23.99 -0.74
N PRO A 221 -0.84 -24.72 -1.28
CA PRO A 221 -1.29 -24.65 -2.69
C PRO A 221 -1.53 -23.21 -3.19
N LEU A 222 -1.03 -22.87 -4.38
CA LEU A 222 -1.08 -21.48 -4.89
C LEU A 222 -2.50 -20.92 -4.98
N PHE A 223 -3.48 -21.75 -5.37
CA PHE A 223 -4.88 -21.36 -5.49
C PHE A 223 -5.54 -21.19 -4.10
N SER A 224 -5.41 -22.18 -3.21
CA SER A 224 -5.95 -22.14 -1.84
C SER A 224 -5.43 -20.93 -1.06
N ARG A 225 -4.14 -20.63 -1.21
CA ARG A 225 -3.46 -19.47 -0.61
C ARG A 225 -4.08 -18.12 -0.98
N SER A 226 -4.71 -18.02 -2.16
CA SER A 226 -5.40 -16.80 -2.60
C SER A 226 -6.70 -16.53 -1.85
N PHE A 227 -7.21 -17.49 -1.06
CA PHE A 227 -8.40 -17.34 -0.20
C PHE A 227 -8.05 -17.15 1.28
N THR A 228 -6.76 -17.23 1.66
CA THR A 228 -6.33 -17.11 3.05
C THR A 228 -6.60 -15.70 3.59
N ARG A 229 -7.64 -15.55 4.42
CA ARG A 229 -8.03 -14.28 5.08
C ARG A 229 -7.80 -14.33 6.59
N LEU A 230 -7.82 -13.15 7.21
CA LEU A 230 -7.89 -12.97 8.65
C LEU A 230 -9.16 -12.14 8.94
N ASP A 231 -10.22 -12.84 9.33
CA ASP A 231 -11.45 -12.26 9.84
C ASP A 231 -11.36 -12.07 11.37
N VAL A 232 -12.31 -11.33 11.93
CA VAL A 232 -12.33 -11.04 13.38
C VAL A 232 -12.44 -12.32 14.21
N ASP A 233 -13.16 -13.34 13.74
CA ASP A 233 -13.40 -14.57 14.52
C ASP A 233 -12.14 -15.44 14.58
N ARG A 234 -11.39 -15.56 13.47
CA ARG A 234 -10.06 -16.18 13.48
C ARG A 234 -9.04 -15.38 14.29
N LEU A 235 -9.07 -14.05 14.22
CA LEU A 235 -8.16 -13.21 15.00
C LEU A 235 -8.44 -13.31 16.51
N THR A 236 -9.71 -13.23 16.92
CA THR A 236 -10.11 -13.28 18.33
C THR A 236 -9.91 -14.66 18.95
N SER A 237 -10.07 -15.75 18.20
CA SER A 237 -9.73 -17.10 18.67
C SER A 237 -8.22 -17.37 18.76
N GLN A 238 -7.38 -16.51 18.16
CA GLN A 238 -5.91 -16.57 18.22
C GLN A 238 -5.28 -15.51 19.13
N THR A 239 -6.09 -14.67 19.78
CA THR A 239 -5.64 -13.55 20.63
C THR A 239 -6.28 -13.60 22.00
N SER A 240 -5.56 -13.19 23.05
CA SER A 240 -6.09 -13.12 24.42
C SER A 240 -5.86 -11.73 25.04
N GLY A 241 -6.15 -11.59 26.34
CA GLY A 241 -5.75 -10.43 27.13
C GLY A 241 -6.31 -9.08 26.65
N PRO A 242 -5.58 -7.96 26.88
CA PRO A 242 -6.05 -6.63 26.52
C PRO A 242 -6.15 -6.40 25.00
N LEU A 243 -5.33 -7.09 24.19
CA LEU A 243 -5.43 -6.97 22.72
C LEU A 243 -6.76 -7.51 22.20
N LEU A 244 -7.26 -8.64 22.73
CA LEU A 244 -8.59 -9.16 22.41
C LEU A 244 -9.67 -8.09 22.65
N ASN A 245 -9.61 -7.40 23.79
CA ASN A 245 -10.52 -6.31 24.13
C ASN A 245 -10.34 -5.08 23.22
N ALA A 246 -9.13 -4.80 22.73
CA ALA A 246 -8.86 -3.72 21.78
C ALA A 246 -9.37 -4.05 20.36
N ILE A 247 -9.25 -5.31 19.94
CA ILE A 247 -9.79 -5.85 18.68
C ILE A 247 -11.32 -5.76 18.71
N GLN A 248 -12.00 -6.35 19.70
CA GLN A 248 -13.46 -6.36 19.80
C GLN A 248 -14.05 -4.94 19.79
N ARG A 249 -13.58 -4.05 20.69
CA ARG A 249 -13.99 -2.64 20.71
C ARG A 249 -13.71 -1.89 19.40
N SER A 250 -12.76 -2.33 18.59
CA SER A 250 -12.47 -1.72 17.28
C SER A 250 -13.31 -2.33 16.16
N ALA A 251 -13.60 -3.63 16.23
CA ALA A 251 -14.50 -4.34 15.32
C ALA A 251 -15.94 -3.85 15.46
N ASP A 252 -16.44 -3.62 16.68
CA ASP A 252 -17.81 -3.11 16.89
C ASP A 252 -17.94 -1.65 16.45
N ARG A 253 -16.91 -0.83 16.69
CA ARG A 253 -16.84 0.53 16.11
C ARG A 253 -16.71 0.51 14.58
N ALA A 254 -16.16 -0.56 13.99
CA ALA A 254 -16.04 -0.74 12.54
C ALA A 254 -17.37 -1.17 11.91
N ARG A 255 -18.06 -2.18 12.46
CA ARG A 255 -19.41 -2.63 12.07
C ARG A 255 -20.41 -1.46 12.03
N ASN A 256 -20.28 -0.52 12.96
CA ASN A 256 -21.14 0.66 13.08
C ASN A 256 -20.79 1.83 12.12
N ARG A 257 -19.80 1.68 11.23
CA ARG A 257 -19.36 2.71 10.25
C ARG A 257 -19.72 2.31 8.83
N THR A 258 -20.94 2.59 8.42
CA THR A 258 -21.51 2.28 7.09
C THR A 258 -22.18 3.52 6.48
N SER A 259 -22.58 3.49 5.20
CA SER A 259 -23.14 4.65 4.48
C SER A 259 -24.42 5.20 5.12
N ASP A 260 -25.40 4.31 5.34
CA ASP A 260 -26.65 4.55 6.08
C ASP A 260 -26.41 5.24 7.44
N ARG A 261 -25.42 4.76 8.20
CA ARG A 261 -25.07 5.32 9.53
C ARG A 261 -24.18 6.55 9.48
N ALA A 262 -23.59 6.84 8.33
CA ALA A 262 -22.92 8.11 8.09
C ALA A 262 -23.95 9.21 7.78
N LEU A 263 -25.02 8.88 7.06
CA LEU A 263 -26.03 9.82 6.53
C LEU A 263 -26.45 10.90 7.55
N PRO A 264 -27.01 10.60 8.75
CA PRO A 264 -27.53 11.63 9.66
C PRO A 264 -26.45 12.43 10.40
N ARG A 265 -25.17 12.20 10.08
CA ARG A 265 -24.00 12.91 10.62
C ARG A 265 -23.13 13.55 9.54
N PHE A 266 -23.39 13.25 8.26
CA PHE A 266 -22.60 13.69 7.13
C PHE A 266 -23.44 14.46 6.11
N THR A 267 -24.76 14.47 6.24
CA THR A 267 -25.66 15.27 5.40
C THR A 267 -26.68 16.07 6.19
N GLU A 268 -27.06 17.21 5.61
CA GLU A 268 -28.12 18.13 6.01
C GLU A 268 -29.14 18.27 4.87
N GLU A 269 -30.35 18.73 5.17
CA GLU A 269 -31.38 19.01 4.16
C GLU A 269 -31.45 20.52 3.90
N ILE A 270 -31.26 20.94 2.65
CA ILE A 270 -31.26 22.34 2.22
C ILE A 270 -32.05 22.46 0.90
N ASP A 271 -33.02 23.37 0.87
CA ASP A 271 -33.91 23.62 -0.28
C ASP A 271 -34.68 22.38 -0.78
N GLY A 272 -34.94 21.41 0.11
CA GLY A 272 -35.57 20.13 -0.23
C GLY A 272 -34.64 19.10 -0.88
N GLY A 273 -33.35 19.40 -1.01
CA GLY A 273 -32.31 18.47 -1.43
C GLY A 273 -31.36 18.12 -0.29
N ARG A 274 -30.84 16.89 -0.28
CA ARG A 274 -29.84 16.46 0.69
C ARG A 274 -28.44 16.92 0.26
N ARG A 275 -27.63 17.44 1.18
CA ARG A 275 -26.26 17.92 0.91
C ARG A 275 -25.29 17.45 1.99
N ILE A 276 -24.03 17.23 1.65
CA ILE A 276 -22.94 16.93 2.56
C ILE A 276 -22.64 18.15 3.43
N VAL A 277 -22.51 17.95 4.74
CA VAL A 277 -22.21 19.01 5.73
C VAL A 277 -20.79 19.55 5.53
N GLU A 278 -20.62 20.88 5.59
CA GLU A 278 -19.31 21.51 5.53
C GLU A 278 -18.61 21.58 6.89
N GLU A 279 -17.29 21.36 6.89
CA GLU A 279 -16.40 21.45 8.04
C GLU A 279 -15.13 22.22 7.63
N PRO A 280 -15.17 23.51 7.22
CA PRO A 280 -13.99 24.15 6.63
C PRO A 280 -12.82 24.23 7.61
N PRO A 281 -11.56 23.94 7.20
CA PRO A 281 -11.09 23.60 5.85
C PRO A 281 -11.12 22.09 5.51
N LEU A 282 -11.64 21.24 6.41
CA LEU A 282 -11.60 19.77 6.36
C LEU A 282 -12.65 19.13 5.45
N ILE A 283 -13.86 19.70 5.37
CA ILE A 283 -14.85 19.46 4.31
C ILE A 283 -15.22 20.82 3.72
N THR A 284 -15.18 20.96 2.40
CA THR A 284 -15.53 22.21 1.70
C THR A 284 -16.24 21.91 0.38
N ARG A 285 -17.17 22.78 -0.02
CA ARG A 285 -17.78 22.77 -1.37
C ARG A 285 -16.74 22.85 -2.48
N LEU A 286 -17.19 22.50 -3.67
CA LEU A 286 -16.45 22.62 -4.92
C LEU A 286 -17.00 23.78 -5.75
N PRO A 287 -16.17 24.45 -6.56
CA PRO A 287 -16.67 25.25 -7.68
C PRO A 287 -17.48 24.36 -8.63
N LEU A 288 -18.58 24.87 -9.19
CA LEU A 288 -19.47 24.10 -10.09
C LEU A 288 -18.70 23.33 -11.17
N ARG A 289 -17.78 23.98 -11.87
CA ARG A 289 -16.93 23.36 -12.91
C ARG A 289 -16.10 22.15 -12.42
N GLU A 290 -15.71 22.11 -11.15
CA GLU A 290 -14.98 20.99 -10.56
C GLU A 290 -15.95 19.87 -10.13
N ALA A 291 -17.17 20.21 -9.70
CA ALA A 291 -18.23 19.24 -9.45
C ALA A 291 -18.72 18.59 -10.75
N ASP A 292 -19.00 19.36 -11.80
CA ASP A 292 -19.42 18.88 -13.13
C ASP A 292 -18.37 17.92 -13.74
N ALA A 293 -17.09 18.29 -13.63
CA ALA A 293 -15.98 17.47 -14.12
C ALA A 293 -15.78 16.19 -13.29
N LEU A 294 -16.05 16.21 -11.99
CA LEU A 294 -16.05 15.00 -11.15
C LEU A 294 -17.26 14.10 -11.43
N ALA A 295 -18.42 14.67 -11.77
CA ALA A 295 -19.61 13.90 -12.15
C ALA A 295 -19.35 13.11 -13.45
N ALA A 296 -18.84 13.77 -14.50
CA ALA A 296 -18.44 13.10 -15.73
C ALA A 296 -17.32 12.05 -15.50
N ALA A 297 -16.35 12.36 -14.63
CA ALA A 297 -15.30 11.40 -14.27
C ALA A 297 -15.83 10.19 -13.45
N LEU A 298 -16.98 10.31 -12.77
CA LEU A 298 -17.63 9.18 -12.12
C LEU A 298 -18.30 8.24 -13.13
N ASP A 299 -18.87 8.76 -14.22
CA ASP A 299 -19.38 7.92 -15.32
C ASP A 299 -18.24 7.10 -15.97
N ASP A 300 -17.10 7.75 -16.27
CA ASP A 300 -15.88 7.07 -16.77
C ASP A 300 -15.39 5.96 -15.82
N TYR A 301 -15.53 6.15 -14.50
CA TYR A 301 -15.15 5.16 -13.49
C TYR A 301 -16.02 3.89 -13.55
N LEU A 302 -17.28 3.98 -13.99
CA LEU A 302 -18.17 2.82 -14.11
C LEU A 302 -17.65 1.78 -15.11
N ASP A 303 -16.87 2.19 -16.13
CA ASP A 303 -16.18 1.28 -17.05
C ASP A 303 -15.06 0.45 -16.39
N THR A 304 -14.55 0.87 -15.22
CA THR A 304 -13.49 0.15 -14.49
C THR A 304 -14.02 -0.92 -13.53
N LEU A 305 -15.33 -0.95 -13.26
CA LEU A 305 -15.97 -1.92 -12.38
C LEU A 305 -16.30 -3.24 -13.10
N SER A 306 -16.36 -4.35 -12.35
CA SER A 306 -16.88 -5.60 -12.88
C SER A 306 -18.37 -5.46 -13.23
N SER A 307 -18.84 -6.21 -14.24
CA SER A 307 -20.16 -6.02 -14.86
C SER A 307 -21.34 -6.03 -13.88
N HIS A 308 -21.28 -6.85 -12.82
CA HIS A 308 -22.29 -6.85 -11.76
C HIS A 308 -22.28 -5.54 -10.97
N TRP A 309 -21.11 -5.13 -10.44
CA TRP A 309 -21.00 -3.91 -9.62
C TRP A 309 -21.25 -2.64 -10.43
N ARG A 310 -20.86 -2.61 -11.72
CA ARG A 310 -21.27 -1.56 -12.66
C ARG A 310 -22.79 -1.47 -12.77
N ARG A 311 -23.49 -2.60 -12.92
CA ARG A 311 -24.95 -2.65 -13.04
C ARG A 311 -25.68 -2.26 -11.74
N VAL A 312 -25.09 -2.55 -10.58
CA VAL A 312 -25.60 -2.10 -9.28
C VAL A 312 -25.40 -0.60 -9.12
N LEU A 313 -24.17 -0.10 -9.31
CA LEU A 313 -23.83 1.29 -9.02
C LEU A 313 -24.45 2.28 -10.02
N GLY A 314 -24.60 1.89 -11.29
CA GLY A 314 -25.37 2.62 -12.30
C GLY A 314 -26.89 2.60 -12.07
N GLY A 315 -27.37 2.09 -10.94
CA GLY A 315 -28.71 2.29 -10.42
C GLY A 315 -28.83 3.45 -9.43
N TYR A 316 -27.72 4.12 -9.07
CA TYR A 316 -27.69 5.25 -8.17
C TYR A 316 -27.46 6.58 -8.92
N THR A 317 -28.02 7.67 -8.39
CA THR A 317 -27.89 9.04 -8.90
C THR A 317 -26.95 9.85 -8.00
N LEU A 318 -26.10 10.69 -8.59
CA LEU A 318 -25.24 11.62 -7.85
C LEU A 318 -26.06 12.78 -7.27
N VAL A 319 -26.01 12.95 -5.95
CA VAL A 319 -26.76 13.99 -5.22
C VAL A 319 -25.86 15.16 -4.83
N ASP A 320 -24.64 14.91 -4.35
CA ASP A 320 -23.72 15.97 -3.91
C ASP A 320 -22.24 15.54 -3.92
N LEU A 321 -21.34 16.52 -3.99
CA LEU A 321 -19.88 16.37 -4.01
C LEU A 321 -19.21 17.38 -3.06
N ALA A 322 -18.31 16.88 -2.22
CA ALA A 322 -17.49 17.72 -1.35
C ALA A 322 -16.01 17.32 -1.37
N HIS A 323 -15.11 18.30 -1.33
CA HIS A 323 -13.69 18.04 -1.07
C HIS A 323 -13.51 17.67 0.41
N LYS A 324 -12.76 16.59 0.71
CA LYS A 324 -12.46 16.17 2.10
C LYS A 324 -10.98 15.89 2.35
N VAL A 325 -10.43 16.52 3.38
CA VAL A 325 -9.05 16.29 3.87
C VAL A 325 -8.93 14.90 4.51
N VAL A 326 -7.92 14.13 4.10
CA VAL A 326 -7.69 12.74 4.58
C VAL A 326 -6.22 12.46 4.95
N GLY A 327 -6.02 11.56 5.92
CA GLY A 327 -4.72 11.01 6.29
C GLY A 327 -3.76 11.99 6.98
N VAL A 328 -2.46 11.65 6.90
CA VAL A 328 -1.32 12.54 7.21
C VAL A 328 -0.47 12.73 5.96
N GLY A 329 0.10 11.65 5.42
CA GLY A 329 0.84 11.67 4.14
C GLY A 329 0.05 12.22 2.95
N SER A 330 -1.26 11.95 2.88
CA SER A 330 -2.15 12.42 1.80
C SER A 330 -2.70 13.85 1.97
N VAL A 331 -2.42 14.56 3.07
CA VAL A 331 -3.01 15.91 3.31
C VAL A 331 -2.55 16.91 2.24
N GLY A 332 -3.50 17.61 1.63
CA GLY A 332 -3.25 18.49 0.49
C GLY A 332 -3.19 17.81 -0.87
N LEU A 333 -3.30 16.48 -0.95
CA LEU A 333 -3.76 15.84 -2.19
C LEU A 333 -5.27 16.08 -2.33
N ARG A 334 -5.77 16.10 -3.56
CA ARG A 334 -7.21 16.19 -3.81
C ARG A 334 -7.86 14.88 -3.41
N ALA A 335 -8.83 14.96 -2.52
CA ALA A 335 -9.71 13.86 -2.19
C ALA A 335 -11.14 14.39 -2.05
N TYR A 336 -12.09 13.64 -2.58
CA TYR A 336 -13.49 14.03 -2.69
C TYR A 336 -14.37 12.94 -2.11
N VAL A 337 -15.54 13.32 -1.59
CA VAL A 337 -16.63 12.42 -1.21
C VAL A 337 -17.83 12.73 -2.09
N ALA A 338 -18.40 11.69 -2.68
CA ALA A 338 -19.61 11.75 -3.49
C ALA A 338 -20.75 11.05 -2.75
N LEU A 339 -21.91 11.70 -2.65
CA LEU A 339 -23.16 11.11 -2.16
C LEU A 339 -23.96 10.60 -3.36
N LEU A 340 -24.25 9.30 -3.35
CA LEU A 340 -25.10 8.60 -4.31
C LEU A 340 -26.37 8.12 -3.62
N GLU A 341 -27.53 8.29 -4.26
CA GLU A 341 -28.85 7.85 -3.78
C GLU A 341 -29.51 6.94 -4.83
N GLY A 342 -30.06 5.82 -4.38
CA GLY A 342 -30.53 4.72 -5.22
C GLY A 342 -32.04 4.65 -5.33
N SER A 343 -32.60 3.51 -4.91
CA SER A 343 -34.04 3.19 -5.04
C SER A 343 -34.95 3.91 -4.03
N SER A 344 -34.38 4.55 -3.01
CA SER A 344 -35.10 5.33 -1.99
C SER A 344 -34.16 6.29 -1.25
N PRO A 345 -34.69 7.29 -0.51
CA PRO A 345 -33.88 8.22 0.27
C PRO A 345 -33.01 7.61 1.39
N GLU A 346 -33.15 6.32 1.72
CA GLU A 346 -32.26 5.62 2.67
C GLU A 346 -31.29 4.66 1.98
N ASP A 347 -31.46 4.44 0.67
CA ASP A 347 -30.59 3.60 -0.17
C ASP A 347 -29.40 4.45 -0.66
N VAL A 348 -28.42 4.66 0.22
CA VAL A 348 -27.30 5.59 -0.01
C VAL A 348 -25.94 4.91 -0.07
N ILE A 349 -25.10 5.37 -1.00
CA ILE A 349 -23.67 5.02 -1.10
C ILE A 349 -22.86 6.31 -1.02
N PHE A 350 -21.85 6.34 -0.14
CA PHE A 350 -20.80 7.35 -0.25
C PHE A 350 -19.59 6.75 -0.98
N LEU A 351 -19.12 7.40 -2.05
CA LEU A 351 -17.82 7.09 -2.65
C LEU A 351 -16.76 8.08 -2.15
N GLN A 352 -15.51 7.63 -2.18
CA GLN A 352 -14.32 8.45 -2.00
C GLN A 352 -13.45 8.35 -3.26
N LEU A 353 -13.15 9.49 -3.87
CA LEU A 353 -12.12 9.63 -4.88
C LEU A 353 -10.84 10.15 -4.21
N LYS A 354 -9.69 9.49 -4.40
CA LYS A 354 -8.37 9.95 -3.95
C LYS A 354 -7.46 10.18 -5.16
N GLN A 355 -6.80 11.35 -5.21
CA GLN A 355 -5.79 11.66 -6.23
C GLN A 355 -4.62 10.70 -6.12
N ALA A 356 -4.45 9.86 -7.14
CA ALA A 356 -3.29 8.98 -7.27
C ALA A 356 -2.09 9.77 -7.78
N ARG A 357 -0.93 9.59 -7.15
CA ARG A 357 0.36 10.09 -7.63
C ARG A 357 1.23 8.92 -8.08
N ARG A 358 2.35 9.25 -8.71
CA ARG A 358 3.47 8.31 -8.85
C ARG A 358 3.97 7.91 -7.45
N SER A 359 4.13 6.61 -7.21
CA SER A 359 4.64 6.06 -5.94
C SER A 359 6.05 6.61 -5.63
N VAL A 360 6.34 6.86 -4.35
CA VAL A 360 7.68 7.24 -3.86
C VAL A 360 8.73 6.15 -4.10
N LEU A 361 8.33 4.88 -4.31
CA LEU A 361 9.24 3.79 -4.66
C LEU A 361 9.61 3.77 -6.15
N ALA A 362 8.77 4.34 -7.01
CA ALA A 362 8.91 4.28 -8.47
C ALA A 362 10.29 4.74 -9.01
N PRO A 363 10.93 5.81 -8.49
CA PRO A 363 12.25 6.24 -8.96
C PRO A 363 13.35 5.17 -8.79
N TYR A 364 13.35 4.50 -7.64
CA TYR A 364 14.37 3.49 -7.29
C TYR A 364 14.17 2.17 -8.04
N VAL A 365 12.92 1.89 -8.46
CA VAL A 365 12.57 0.67 -9.20
C VAL A 365 12.75 0.82 -10.71
N HIS A 366 12.36 1.96 -11.30
CA HIS A 366 12.33 2.12 -12.77
C HIS A 366 12.74 3.51 -13.30
N GLY A 367 13.50 4.30 -12.53
CA GLY A 367 14.04 5.59 -12.98
C GLY A 367 12.91 6.58 -13.24
N ASP A 368 12.74 7.03 -14.49
CA ASP A 368 11.60 7.87 -14.92
C ASP A 368 10.76 7.22 -16.03
N SER A 369 10.89 5.91 -16.25
CA SER A 369 10.10 5.19 -17.25
C SER A 369 8.60 5.23 -16.92
N ALA A 370 7.74 5.54 -17.89
CA ALA A 370 6.28 5.49 -17.72
C ALA A 370 5.75 4.03 -17.73
N TRP A 371 5.99 3.27 -16.66
CA TRP A 371 5.59 1.86 -16.55
C TRP A 371 4.08 1.68 -16.37
N HIS A 372 3.41 2.59 -15.65
CA HIS A 372 1.96 2.56 -15.42
C HIS A 372 1.27 3.66 -16.21
N ALA A 373 0.33 3.28 -17.09
CA ALA A 373 -0.48 4.24 -17.85
C ALA A 373 -1.39 5.09 -16.93
N HIS A 374 -1.94 4.49 -15.86
CA HIS A 374 -2.81 5.17 -14.92
C HIS A 374 -2.40 4.86 -13.46
N GLN A 375 -2.08 5.91 -12.69
CA GLN A 375 -1.69 5.78 -11.27
C GLN A 375 -2.87 5.36 -10.39
N GLY A 376 -4.11 5.68 -10.76
CA GLY A 376 -5.29 5.15 -10.09
C GLY A 376 -5.40 3.63 -10.25
N GLN A 377 -5.16 3.13 -11.48
CA GLN A 377 -5.16 1.70 -11.79
C GLN A 377 -4.06 0.97 -11.01
N ARG A 378 -2.84 1.55 -10.94
CA ARG A 378 -1.74 1.03 -10.11
C ARG A 378 -2.19 0.76 -8.66
N VAL A 379 -2.86 1.73 -8.03
CA VAL A 379 -3.30 1.59 -6.63
C VAL A 379 -4.35 0.47 -6.51
N VAL A 380 -5.30 0.39 -7.44
CA VAL A 380 -6.35 -0.64 -7.45
C VAL A 380 -5.77 -2.05 -7.64
N GLU A 381 -4.96 -2.27 -8.68
CA GLU A 381 -4.38 -3.58 -9.00
C GLU A 381 -3.45 -4.08 -7.88
N TYR A 382 -2.66 -3.20 -7.28
CA TYR A 382 -1.76 -3.58 -6.19
C TYR A 382 -2.45 -3.71 -4.83
N GLN A 383 -3.56 -3.00 -4.60
CA GLN A 383 -4.46 -3.30 -3.48
C GLN A 383 -5.07 -4.71 -3.63
N GLN A 384 -5.56 -5.08 -4.81
CA GLN A 384 -6.12 -6.42 -5.09
C GLN A 384 -5.06 -7.54 -5.01
N ALA A 385 -3.81 -7.25 -5.36
CA ALA A 385 -2.69 -8.18 -5.20
C ALA A 385 -2.36 -8.44 -3.71
N LEU A 386 -2.32 -7.38 -2.89
CA LEU A 386 -1.91 -7.44 -1.48
C LEU A 386 -3.03 -7.88 -0.52
N GLN A 387 -4.26 -7.45 -0.72
CA GLN A 387 -5.42 -7.85 0.10
C GLN A 387 -6.01 -9.17 -0.38
N THR A 388 -6.55 -9.98 0.54
CA THR A 388 -7.27 -11.22 0.15
C THR A 388 -8.65 -10.95 -0.42
N VAL A 389 -9.34 -9.94 0.11
CA VAL A 389 -10.61 -9.41 -0.40
C VAL A 389 -10.46 -7.90 -0.47
N SER A 390 -11.03 -7.26 -1.49
CA SER A 390 -11.02 -5.81 -1.65
C SER A 390 -12.43 -5.28 -1.79
N ASP A 391 -12.57 -3.96 -1.69
CA ASP A 391 -13.84 -3.26 -1.92
C ASP A 391 -14.37 -3.57 -3.34
N PRO A 392 -15.63 -4.04 -3.48
CA PRO A 392 -16.22 -4.33 -4.79
C PRO A 392 -16.37 -3.09 -5.70
N LEU A 393 -16.37 -1.89 -5.13
CA LEU A 393 -16.46 -0.62 -5.85
C LEU A 393 -15.07 0.07 -5.98
N LEU A 394 -14.00 -0.72 -5.96
CA LEU A 394 -12.63 -0.25 -6.16
C LEU A 394 -12.30 -0.11 -7.65
N GLY A 395 -12.23 1.12 -8.14
CA GLY A 395 -11.97 1.46 -9.55
C GLY A 395 -11.15 2.74 -9.71
N TRP A 396 -11.09 3.31 -10.92
CA TRP A 396 -10.27 4.50 -11.20
C TRP A 396 -10.86 5.42 -12.27
N THR A 397 -10.40 6.67 -12.30
CA THR A 397 -10.82 7.67 -13.31
C THR A 397 -9.79 8.81 -13.45
N SER A 398 -9.94 9.66 -14.47
CA SER A 398 -9.14 10.87 -14.70
C SER A 398 -10.02 12.12 -14.79
N MET A 399 -9.53 13.25 -14.28
CA MET A 399 -10.19 14.56 -14.37
C MET A 399 -9.14 15.67 -14.44
N ASP A 400 -9.28 16.62 -15.37
CA ASP A 400 -8.38 17.77 -15.54
C ASP A 400 -6.88 17.37 -15.51
N GLY A 401 -6.52 16.33 -16.27
CA GLY A 401 -5.15 15.80 -16.36
C GLY A 401 -4.62 15.13 -15.08
N ARG A 402 -5.47 14.89 -14.07
CA ARG A 402 -5.12 14.23 -12.80
C ARG A 402 -5.80 12.87 -12.73
N GLN A 403 -5.10 11.90 -12.16
CA GLN A 403 -5.52 10.51 -12.08
C GLN A 403 -6.01 10.20 -10.65
N TYR A 404 -7.10 9.45 -10.53
CA TYR A 404 -7.78 9.14 -9.28
C TYR A 404 -8.07 7.66 -9.16
N TYR A 405 -8.12 7.14 -7.94
CA TYR A 405 -8.83 5.90 -7.63
C TYR A 405 -10.08 6.18 -6.81
N VAL A 406 -11.08 5.32 -6.96
CA VAL A 406 -12.42 5.43 -6.39
C VAL A 406 -12.68 4.19 -5.54
N ARG A 407 -13.34 4.36 -4.39
CA ARG A 407 -13.75 3.29 -3.47
C ARG A 407 -14.94 3.72 -2.62
N GLN A 408 -15.59 2.83 -1.88
CA GLN A 408 -16.57 3.20 -0.86
C GLN A 408 -15.93 4.03 0.27
N PHE A 409 -16.54 5.15 0.60
CA PHE A 409 -16.25 5.90 1.81
C PHE A 409 -16.93 5.20 2.99
N ARG A 410 -16.14 4.81 4.01
CA ARG A 410 -16.62 4.09 5.21
C ARG A 410 -17.33 2.76 4.91
N ASN A 411 -16.69 1.86 4.16
CA ASN A 411 -17.06 0.45 4.15
C ASN A 411 -16.55 -0.27 5.42
N MET A 412 -17.23 -0.09 6.56
CA MET A 412 -16.85 -0.58 7.89
C MET A 412 -15.41 -0.22 8.32
N LYS A 413 -14.91 0.96 7.93
CA LYS A 413 -13.48 1.28 8.11
C LYS A 413 -13.11 1.54 9.58
N GLY A 414 -12.31 0.65 10.16
CA GLY A 414 -11.77 0.73 11.52
C GLY A 414 -10.24 0.63 11.57
N THR A 415 -9.66 1.02 12.69
CA THR A 415 -8.24 0.83 13.04
C THR A 415 -8.15 0.53 14.54
N ILE A 416 -7.11 -0.20 14.95
CA ILE A 416 -6.80 -0.34 16.39
C ILE A 416 -6.16 0.98 16.85
N PRO A 417 -6.57 1.56 18.00
CA PRO A 417 -5.91 2.73 18.58
C PRO A 417 -4.45 2.42 18.92
N LEU A 418 -3.54 3.32 18.56
CA LEU A 418 -2.10 3.19 18.83
C LEU A 418 -1.61 4.22 19.84
N ASP A 419 -2.40 5.26 20.08
CA ASP A 419 -2.12 6.29 21.06
C ASP A 419 -2.32 5.69 22.46
N ALA A 420 -1.25 5.67 23.28
CA ALA A 420 -1.22 5.02 24.59
C ALA A 420 -1.58 3.51 24.59
N ILE A 421 -1.20 2.76 23.53
CA ILE A 421 -1.16 1.29 23.59
C ILE A 421 0.00 0.85 24.52
N ASP A 422 -0.30 0.01 25.50
CA ASP A 422 0.69 -0.55 26.43
C ASP A 422 1.63 -1.55 25.75
N ALA A 423 2.82 -1.74 26.31
CA ALA A 423 3.88 -2.55 25.71
C ALA A 423 3.49 -4.03 25.49
N PRO A 424 2.84 -4.75 26.42
CA PRO A 424 2.33 -6.10 26.15
C PRO A 424 1.35 -6.15 24.97
N THR A 425 0.36 -5.25 24.95
CA THR A 425 -0.64 -5.17 23.87
C THR A 425 0.00 -4.78 22.53
N LEU A 426 1.04 -3.94 22.56
CA LEU A 426 1.86 -3.62 21.41
C LEU A 426 2.59 -4.86 20.88
N ILE A 427 3.27 -5.62 21.75
CA ILE A 427 3.99 -6.86 21.36
C ILE A 427 3.03 -7.84 20.65
N ASP A 428 1.88 -8.15 21.24
CA ASP A 428 0.91 -9.05 20.61
C ASP A 428 0.40 -8.50 19.27
N TYR A 429 0.11 -7.20 19.19
CA TYR A 429 -0.38 -6.57 17.96
C TYR A 429 0.68 -6.54 16.86
N THR A 430 1.95 -6.34 17.23
CA THR A 430 3.07 -6.36 16.28
C THR A 430 3.25 -7.73 15.62
N GLY A 431 2.97 -8.82 16.34
CA GLY A 431 2.85 -10.15 15.76
C GLY A 431 1.74 -10.25 14.71
N VAL A 432 0.55 -9.72 15.00
CA VAL A 432 -0.60 -9.73 14.06
C VAL A 432 -0.29 -8.99 12.76
N VAL A 433 0.26 -7.77 12.83
CA VAL A 433 0.61 -7.01 11.61
C VAL A 433 1.76 -7.65 10.84
N GLY A 434 2.69 -8.34 11.52
CA GLY A 434 3.72 -9.15 10.89
C GLY A 434 3.14 -10.28 10.04
N GLN A 435 2.13 -11.00 10.55
CA GLN A 435 1.39 -12.00 9.78
C GLN A 435 0.63 -11.37 8.60
N LEU A 436 -0.03 -10.23 8.79
CA LEU A 436 -0.80 -9.57 7.73
C LEU A 436 0.10 -9.08 6.57
N LEU A 437 1.27 -8.53 6.87
CA LEU A 437 2.27 -8.14 5.87
C LEU A 437 2.85 -9.37 5.15
N ALA A 438 3.17 -10.43 5.90
CA ALA A 438 3.63 -11.69 5.32
C ALA A 438 2.61 -12.30 4.37
N LYS A 439 1.32 -12.27 4.73
CA LYS A 439 0.20 -12.66 3.87
C LYS A 439 0.16 -11.82 2.60
N GLY A 440 0.27 -10.50 2.71
CA GLY A 440 0.29 -9.59 1.56
C GLY A 440 1.40 -9.92 0.58
N HIS A 441 2.65 -9.93 1.03
CA HIS A 441 3.80 -10.33 0.20
C HIS A 441 3.65 -11.76 -0.35
N ALA A 442 3.15 -12.69 0.47
CA ALA A 442 3.01 -14.09 0.09
C ALA A 442 2.03 -14.30 -1.06
N ARG A 443 0.92 -13.54 -1.14
CA ARG A 443 -0.04 -13.62 -2.26
C ARG A 443 0.64 -13.37 -3.61
N THR A 444 1.57 -12.43 -3.62
CA THR A 444 2.35 -12.02 -4.80
C THR A 444 3.43 -13.06 -5.18
N SER A 445 4.35 -12.69 -6.07
CA SER A 445 5.51 -13.51 -6.44
C SER A 445 6.52 -13.60 -5.27
N GLY A 446 7.47 -14.54 -5.37
CA GLY A 446 8.63 -14.58 -4.48
C GLY A 446 8.45 -15.18 -3.07
N ALA A 447 7.24 -15.50 -2.60
CA ALA A 447 6.99 -16.06 -1.25
C ALA A 447 8.00 -17.17 -0.82
N SER A 448 8.22 -18.19 -1.67
CA SER A 448 9.20 -19.26 -1.40
C SER A 448 10.66 -18.77 -1.36
N MET A 449 11.00 -17.72 -2.12
CA MET A 449 12.33 -17.10 -2.10
C MET A 449 12.55 -16.34 -0.78
N ILE A 450 11.56 -15.56 -0.32
CA ILE A 450 11.66 -14.82 0.95
C ILE A 450 11.76 -15.81 2.12
N ALA A 451 10.89 -16.84 2.17
CA ALA A 451 10.98 -17.90 3.17
C ALA A 451 12.35 -18.66 3.13
N GLY A 452 12.87 -18.91 1.93
CA GLY A 452 14.20 -19.49 1.71
C GLY A 452 15.33 -18.61 2.23
N TYR A 453 15.24 -17.29 2.02
CA TYR A 453 16.18 -16.30 2.53
C TYR A 453 16.12 -16.17 4.05
N LEU A 454 14.94 -15.92 4.63
CA LEU A 454 14.74 -15.77 6.07
C LEU A 454 15.22 -17.02 6.83
N GLY A 455 14.67 -18.20 6.50
CA GLY A 455 14.96 -19.47 7.16
C GLY A 455 14.25 -19.63 8.52
N ARG A 456 14.87 -20.40 9.43
CA ARG A 456 14.28 -20.79 10.73
C ARG A 456 14.84 -20.06 11.96
N SER A 457 16.04 -19.48 11.86
CA SER A 457 16.74 -18.80 12.97
C SER A 457 16.40 -17.31 13.03
N GLU A 458 16.38 -16.74 14.22
CA GLU A 458 16.05 -15.33 14.51
C GLU A 458 17.04 -14.27 13.97
N ALA A 459 18.13 -14.66 13.30
CA ALA A 459 19.16 -13.76 12.76
C ALA A 459 18.71 -12.75 11.65
N VAL A 460 17.41 -12.58 11.42
CA VAL A 460 16.81 -11.44 10.68
C VAL A 460 16.00 -10.58 11.64
N ASP A 461 15.25 -11.22 12.53
CA ASP A 461 14.57 -10.67 13.70
C ASP A 461 15.55 -9.81 14.53
N ASP A 462 16.69 -10.37 14.94
CA ASP A 462 17.82 -9.66 15.58
C ASP A 462 18.33 -8.47 14.76
N ALA A 463 18.50 -8.68 13.44
CA ALA A 463 19.08 -7.66 12.57
C ALA A 463 18.12 -6.47 12.40
N LEU A 464 16.81 -6.74 12.30
CA LEU A 464 15.78 -5.74 12.17
C LEU A 464 15.42 -5.07 13.50
N THR A 465 15.65 -5.71 14.65
CA THR A 465 15.68 -5.05 15.97
C THR A 465 16.73 -3.94 15.99
N VAL A 466 17.96 -4.22 15.55
CA VAL A 466 19.04 -3.21 15.48
C VAL A 466 18.70 -2.10 14.47
N PHE A 467 18.19 -2.46 13.29
CA PHE A 467 17.73 -1.47 12.29
C PHE A 467 16.63 -0.55 12.85
N ALA A 468 15.60 -1.13 13.48
CA ALA A 468 14.44 -0.39 13.96
C ALA A 468 14.81 0.69 14.97
N ARG A 469 15.73 0.36 15.90
CA ARG A 469 16.29 1.30 16.87
C ARG A 469 17.00 2.46 16.18
N SER A 470 17.99 2.16 15.34
CA SER A 470 18.78 3.19 14.65
C SER A 470 17.94 4.05 13.69
N TYR A 471 16.88 3.49 13.09
CA TYR A 471 15.98 4.26 12.25
C TYR A 471 14.97 5.09 13.07
N ALA A 472 14.65 4.71 14.30
CA ALA A 472 13.91 5.57 15.22
C ALA A 472 14.74 6.80 15.60
N ASP A 473 16.02 6.61 15.94
CA ASP A 473 16.97 7.71 16.20
C ASP A 473 17.05 8.68 14.99
N GLN A 474 17.11 8.15 13.76
CA GLN A 474 17.06 8.96 12.53
C GLN A 474 15.71 9.67 12.33
N THR A 475 14.60 9.01 12.62
CA THR A 475 13.24 9.57 12.50
C THR A 475 13.04 10.74 13.47
N GLU A 476 13.55 10.62 14.70
CA GLU A 476 13.52 11.65 15.73
C GLU A 476 14.42 12.84 15.35
N ALA A 477 15.59 12.58 14.78
CA ALA A 477 16.47 13.64 14.25
C ALA A 477 15.82 14.40 13.07
N ASP A 478 15.18 13.70 12.14
CA ASP A 478 14.48 14.32 11.00
C ASP A 478 13.22 15.11 11.45
N HIS A 479 12.49 14.61 12.44
CA HIS A 479 11.37 15.33 13.07
C HIS A 479 11.85 16.59 13.82
N ALA A 480 12.97 16.51 14.52
CA ALA A 480 13.60 17.68 15.14
C ALA A 480 14.05 18.71 14.10
N ALA A 481 14.57 18.27 12.94
CA ALA A 481 14.90 19.12 11.81
C ALA A 481 13.65 19.79 11.21
N LEU A 482 12.53 19.07 11.03
CA LEU A 482 11.26 19.64 10.59
C LEU A 482 10.76 20.70 11.57
N CYS A 483 10.75 20.40 12.86
CA CYS A 483 10.36 21.34 13.91
C CYS A 483 11.28 22.58 13.93
N ALA A 484 12.56 22.45 13.56
CA ALA A 484 13.48 23.58 13.42
C ALA A 484 13.20 24.42 12.16
N ALA A 485 12.94 23.79 11.01
CA ALA A 485 12.59 24.47 9.75
C ALA A 485 11.30 25.30 9.90
N VAL A 486 10.28 24.75 10.58
CA VAL A 486 9.04 25.46 10.91
C VAL A 486 9.31 26.67 11.82
N ARG A 487 10.15 26.53 12.85
CA ARG A 487 10.57 27.66 13.70
C ARG A 487 11.37 28.75 12.97
N ARG A 488 12.01 28.41 11.84
CA ARG A 488 12.70 29.37 10.95
C ARG A 488 11.78 29.96 9.86
N GLY A 489 10.53 29.49 9.74
CA GLY A 489 9.59 29.93 8.71
C GLY A 489 9.78 29.31 7.32
N GLU A 490 10.63 28.27 7.20
CA GLU A 490 10.93 27.60 5.92
C GLU A 490 9.80 26.68 5.43
N LEU A 491 8.91 26.29 6.35
CA LEU A 491 7.70 25.52 6.08
C LEU A 491 6.56 26.13 6.90
N PRO A 492 5.41 26.47 6.28
CA PRO A 492 4.28 27.02 7.02
C PRO A 492 3.57 25.89 7.79
N THR A 493 3.08 26.21 8.99
CA THR A 493 2.24 25.34 9.82
C THR A 493 0.98 26.09 10.21
N ASP A 494 -0.13 25.37 10.39
CA ASP A 494 -1.25 25.93 11.15
C ASP A 494 -0.89 25.92 12.65
N GLY A 495 -1.39 26.92 13.37
CA GLY A 495 -1.08 27.18 14.78
C GLY A 495 -1.95 26.44 15.79
N GLY A 496 -2.28 25.16 15.52
CA GLY A 496 -3.17 24.32 16.34
C GLY A 496 -4.51 24.06 15.68
#